data_AF-A0A0M1N3W6-F1
#
_entry.id   AF-A0A0M1N3W6-F1
#
_cell.length_a   1.000
_cell.length_b   1.000
_cell.length_c   1.000
_cell.angle_alpha   90.00
_cell.angle_beta   90.00
_cell.angle_gamma   90.00
#
_symmetry.space_group_name_H-M   'P 1'
#
loop_
_entity.id
_entity.type
_entity.pdbx_description
1 polymer ?
#
loop_
_entity_poly.entity_id
_entity_poly.type
_entity_poly.pdbx_seq_one_letter_code
_entity_poly.pdbx_strand_id
1 'polypeptide(L)'
;MKKRYLIIIITTVVVVFSNLIQFFVANQIDRNNPPVTSQWIYDNEYNYNVFTNYSSHIQGAYRFLMELENDKYIKPNEAYLLSQGYLLGTSNDSYSSLEVLIRSLDSNEYNHELNNILDTNENLQIMIYKLNRYFFTQRNNSKLPENWKEINVLLRKINAQLTSNSTKDVSLYNITSYPKEFVTKSEYKLTISSLNKGISEVIDLIDN
;
A
#
# COMPACT_ATOMS: atom_id res chain seq x y z
N MET A 1 -5.90 -2.46 49.80
CA MET A 1 -5.96 -1.85 48.45
C MET A 1 -4.79 -0.91 48.10
N LYS A 2 -4.21 -0.14 49.03
CA LYS A 2 -3.14 0.85 48.73
C LYS A 2 -1.86 0.27 48.09
N LYS A 3 -1.41 -0.94 48.45
CA LYS A 3 -0.16 -1.54 47.91
C LYS A 3 -0.24 -1.99 46.45
N ARG A 4 -1.44 -2.41 45.96
CA ARG A 4 -1.61 -2.89 44.58
C ARG A 4 -1.63 -1.74 43.56
N TYR A 5 -2.24 -0.61 43.93
CA TYR A 5 -2.22 0.61 43.11
C TYR A 5 -0.82 1.21 42.99
N LEU A 6 0.00 1.12 44.04
CA LEU A 6 1.37 1.62 44.01
C LEU A 6 2.24 0.88 42.99
N ILE A 7 2.07 -0.45 42.88
CA ILE A 7 2.79 -1.28 41.90
C ILE A 7 2.36 -0.91 40.48
N ILE A 8 1.06 -0.77 40.22
CA ILE A 8 0.55 -0.41 38.88
C ILE A 8 1.09 0.96 38.45
N ILE A 9 1.09 1.95 39.34
CA ILE A 9 1.62 3.29 39.03
C ILE A 9 3.12 3.24 38.73
N ILE A 10 3.91 2.49 39.50
CA ILE A 10 5.35 2.33 39.26
C ILE A 10 5.59 1.66 37.90
N THR A 11 4.81 0.64 37.54
CA THR A 11 5.00 -0.08 36.26
C THR A 11 4.68 0.82 35.07
N THR A 12 3.59 1.60 35.12
CA THR A 12 3.24 2.53 34.05
C THR A 12 4.26 3.66 33.91
N VAL A 13 4.75 4.20 35.02
CA VAL A 13 5.79 5.25 35.00
C VAL A 13 7.09 4.71 34.40
N VAL A 14 7.52 3.49 34.76
CA VAL A 14 8.72 2.87 34.21
C VAL A 14 8.60 2.61 32.71
N VAL A 15 7.44 2.15 32.22
CA VAL A 15 7.22 1.94 30.78
C VAL A 15 7.25 3.25 30.00
N VAL A 16 6.65 4.33 30.54
CA VAL A 16 6.67 5.65 29.91
C VAL A 16 8.08 6.24 29.89
N PHE A 17 8.83 6.13 30.99
CA PHE A 17 10.23 6.59 31.04
C PHE A 17 11.14 5.77 30.13
N SER A 18 10.93 4.46 29.99
CA SER A 18 11.73 3.63 29.09
C SER A 18 11.54 4.03 27.63
N ASN A 19 10.31 4.35 27.22
CA ASN A 19 10.03 4.83 25.85
C ASN A 19 10.60 6.23 25.61
N LEU A 20 10.57 7.11 26.61
CA LEU A 20 11.16 8.46 26.50
C LEU A 20 12.69 8.43 26.44
N ILE A 21 13.34 7.54 27.17
CA ILE A 21 14.80 7.36 27.12
C ILE A 21 15.21 6.78 25.76
N GLN A 22 14.48 5.80 25.22
CA GLN A 22 14.76 5.28 23.87
C GLN A 22 14.60 6.34 22.79
N PHE A 23 13.58 7.20 22.89
CA PHE A 23 13.39 8.33 21.99
C PHE A 23 14.53 9.36 22.09
N PHE A 24 14.99 9.66 23.31
CA PHE A 24 16.07 10.63 23.51
C PHE A 24 17.43 10.09 23.05
N VAL A 25 17.73 8.81 23.30
CA VAL A 25 18.96 8.15 22.84
C VAL A 25 18.99 8.05 21.30
N ALA A 26 17.88 7.71 20.66
CA ALA A 26 17.78 7.68 19.20
C ALA A 26 18.05 9.06 18.57
N ASN A 27 17.56 10.14 19.18
CA ASN A 27 17.78 11.51 18.70
C ASN A 27 19.13 12.14 19.07
N GLN A 28 19.88 11.54 20.02
CA GLN A 28 21.20 12.04 20.43
C GLN A 28 22.34 11.46 19.59
N ILE A 29 22.14 10.27 19.01
CA ILE A 29 23.13 9.62 18.13
C ILE A 29 23.32 10.41 16.82
N ASP A 30 22.33 11.20 16.39
CA ASP A 30 22.38 12.02 15.16
C ASP A 30 23.02 13.41 15.32
N ARG A 31 23.45 13.83 16.52
CA ARG A 31 23.87 15.23 16.75
C ARG A 31 25.38 15.53 16.69
N ASN A 32 26.24 14.54 16.40
CA ASN A 32 27.69 14.71 16.59
C ASN A 32 28.57 14.76 15.32
N ASN A 33 28.03 14.98 14.11
CA ASN A 33 28.87 15.21 12.92
C ASN A 33 28.69 16.64 12.35
N PRO A 34 29.73 17.51 12.39
CA PRO A 34 29.71 18.84 11.78
C PRO A 34 29.95 18.78 10.25
N PRO A 35 29.64 19.85 9.49
CA PRO A 35 29.25 19.77 8.09
C PRO A 35 30.46 19.64 7.17
N VAL A 36 30.54 18.54 6.45
CA VAL A 36 31.51 18.34 5.37
C VAL A 36 30.81 18.69 4.07
N THR A 37 31.23 19.82 3.51
CA THR A 37 31.10 20.27 2.11
C THR A 37 30.29 19.36 1.18
N SER A 38 29.16 19.90 0.74
CA SER A 38 28.36 19.56 -0.44
C SER A 38 29.08 18.72 -1.51
N GLN A 39 28.97 17.41 -1.39
CA GLN A 39 28.97 16.50 -2.52
C GLN A 39 27.74 15.63 -2.34
N TRP A 40 26.78 15.78 -3.25
CA TRP A 40 25.52 15.03 -3.22
C TRP A 40 25.82 13.52 -3.24
N ILE A 41 25.67 12.86 -2.09
CA ILE A 41 25.38 11.42 -2.00
C ILE A 41 23.86 11.26 -2.15
N TYR A 42 23.30 11.96 -3.13
CA TYR A 42 21.98 11.68 -3.70
C TYR A 42 22.31 10.87 -4.95
N ASP A 43 21.71 9.70 -5.13
CA ASP A 43 21.25 9.24 -6.45
C ASP A 43 20.87 7.76 -6.49
N ASN A 44 21.30 6.92 -5.54
CA ASN A 44 20.88 5.52 -5.53
C ASN A 44 20.14 5.10 -4.26
N GLU A 45 20.74 5.25 -3.08
CA GLU A 45 20.17 4.67 -1.85
C GLU A 45 18.83 5.28 -1.45
N TYR A 46 18.68 6.60 -1.62
CA TYR A 46 17.41 7.31 -1.37
C TYR A 46 16.31 6.91 -2.37
N ASN A 47 16.68 6.75 -3.65
CA ASN A 47 15.74 6.39 -4.72
C ASN A 47 15.19 4.97 -4.53
N TYR A 48 16.07 4.02 -4.21
CA TYR A 48 15.63 2.65 -3.87
C TYR A 48 14.70 2.64 -2.66
N ASN A 49 14.94 3.48 -1.66
CA ASN A 49 14.08 3.57 -0.49
C ASN A 49 12.68 4.12 -0.85
N VAL A 50 12.59 5.16 -1.68
CA VAL A 50 11.29 5.75 -2.10
C VAL A 50 10.45 4.75 -2.91
N PHE A 51 11.02 4.09 -3.93
CA PHE A 51 10.29 3.09 -4.72
C PHE A 51 9.91 1.86 -3.89
N THR A 52 10.79 1.42 -2.98
CA THR A 52 10.48 0.31 -2.05
C THR A 52 9.33 0.68 -1.12
N ASN A 53 9.36 1.87 -0.51
CA ASN A 53 8.27 2.35 0.35
C ASN A 53 6.97 2.47 -0.41
N TYR A 54 7.00 3.01 -1.63
CA TYR A 54 5.82 3.11 -2.48
C TYR A 54 5.26 1.72 -2.85
N SER A 55 6.14 0.77 -3.19
CA SER A 55 5.74 -0.61 -3.48
C SER A 55 5.14 -1.37 -2.29
N SER A 56 5.43 -0.95 -1.05
CA SER A 56 4.85 -1.56 0.15
C SER A 56 3.32 -1.45 0.20
N HIS A 57 2.76 -0.41 -0.42
CA HIS A 57 1.31 -0.24 -0.55
C HIS A 57 0.68 -1.31 -1.45
N ILE A 58 1.40 -1.78 -2.47
CA ILE A 58 0.95 -2.90 -3.32
C ILE A 58 0.90 -4.19 -2.52
N GLN A 59 1.88 -4.43 -1.64
CA GLN A 59 1.83 -5.57 -0.71
C GLN A 59 0.66 -5.47 0.25
N GLY A 60 0.35 -4.26 0.73
CA GLY A 60 -0.85 -3.99 1.52
C GLY A 60 -2.13 -4.34 0.77
N ALA A 61 -2.27 -3.84 -0.46
CA ALA A 61 -3.41 -4.13 -1.33
C ALA A 61 -3.54 -5.63 -1.63
N TYR A 62 -2.44 -6.32 -1.94
CA TYR A 62 -2.40 -7.77 -2.12
C TYR A 62 -2.95 -8.51 -0.89
N ARG A 63 -2.47 -8.18 0.31
CA ARG A 63 -2.93 -8.82 1.55
C ARG A 63 -4.41 -8.55 1.79
N PHE A 64 -4.88 -7.33 1.52
CA PHE A 64 -6.28 -6.97 1.64
C PHE A 64 -7.16 -7.78 0.68
N LEU A 65 -6.81 -7.85 -0.60
CA LEU A 65 -7.58 -8.60 -1.59
C LEU A 65 -7.58 -10.11 -1.28
N MET A 66 -6.42 -10.66 -0.90
CA MET A 66 -6.31 -12.06 -0.47
C MET A 66 -7.20 -12.36 0.76
N GLU A 67 -7.24 -11.47 1.76
CA GLU A 67 -8.09 -11.65 2.93
C GLU A 67 -9.58 -11.54 2.56
N LEU A 68 -9.93 -10.61 1.67
CA LEU A 68 -11.30 -10.41 1.18
C LEU A 68 -11.85 -11.62 0.41
N GLU A 69 -10.98 -12.41 -0.22
CA GLU A 69 -11.33 -13.66 -0.90
C GLU A 69 -11.71 -14.80 0.06
N ASN A 70 -11.42 -14.68 1.35
CA ASN A 70 -11.72 -15.69 2.36
C ASN A 70 -13.23 -15.80 2.59
N ASP A 71 -13.74 -17.03 2.72
CA ASP A 71 -15.15 -17.33 2.98
C ASP A 71 -15.70 -16.68 4.27
N LYS A 72 -14.82 -16.19 5.14
CA LYS A 72 -15.20 -15.37 6.30
C LYS A 72 -15.83 -14.02 5.92
N TYR A 73 -15.57 -13.47 4.74
CA TYR A 73 -16.04 -12.12 4.34
C TYR A 73 -17.21 -12.17 3.35
N ILE A 74 -18.08 -13.19 3.47
CA ILE A 74 -19.27 -13.38 2.63
C ILE A 74 -20.43 -12.43 2.99
N LYS A 75 -20.38 -11.75 4.14
CA LYS A 75 -21.37 -10.74 4.51
C LYS A 75 -20.86 -9.33 4.23
N PRO A 76 -21.69 -8.44 3.67
CA PRO A 76 -21.31 -7.06 3.37
C PRO A 76 -20.73 -6.29 4.55
N ASN A 77 -21.28 -6.47 5.76
CA ASN A 77 -20.77 -5.77 6.95
C ASN A 77 -19.34 -6.22 7.33
N GLU A 78 -19.03 -7.50 7.19
CA GLU A 78 -17.70 -8.04 7.51
C GLU A 78 -16.66 -7.53 6.49
N ALA A 79 -17.01 -7.56 5.20
CA ALA A 79 -16.19 -6.99 4.12
C ALA A 79 -16.01 -5.46 4.26
N TYR A 80 -17.05 -4.75 4.70
CA TYR A 80 -16.98 -3.33 5.02
C TYR A 80 -15.98 -3.05 6.15
N LEU A 81 -16.06 -3.79 7.26
CA LEU A 81 -15.14 -3.60 8.39
C LEU A 81 -13.69 -3.94 8.01
N LEU A 82 -13.48 -4.97 7.20
CA LEU A 82 -12.15 -5.30 6.67
C LEU A 82 -11.59 -4.14 5.83
N SER A 83 -12.38 -3.65 4.86
CA SER A 83 -11.95 -2.55 3.98
C SER A 83 -11.74 -1.23 4.74
N GLN A 84 -12.57 -0.94 5.76
CA GLN A 84 -12.32 0.19 6.67
C GLN A 84 -11.01 0.05 7.42
N GLY A 85 -10.74 -1.14 7.97
CA GLY A 85 -9.47 -1.41 8.68
C GLY A 85 -8.25 -1.21 7.78
N TYR A 86 -8.33 -1.67 6.53
CA TYR A 86 -7.28 -1.40 5.53
C TYR A 86 -7.09 0.10 5.28
N LEU A 87 -8.17 0.83 4.98
CA LEU A 87 -8.10 2.26 4.64
C LEU A 87 -7.61 3.13 5.82
N LEU A 88 -7.93 2.76 7.06
CA LEU A 88 -7.39 3.44 8.24
C LEU A 88 -5.89 3.19 8.43
N GLY A 89 -5.38 2.04 7.98
CA GLY A 89 -3.96 1.70 8.02
C GLY A 89 -3.13 2.32 6.89
N THR A 90 -3.77 2.77 5.82
CA THR A 90 -3.12 3.43 4.68
C THR A 90 -3.36 4.93 4.72
N SER A 91 -2.37 5.74 5.07
CA SER A 91 -2.52 7.19 5.01
C SER A 91 -2.40 7.69 3.56
N ASN A 92 -3.48 8.28 3.03
CA ASN A 92 -3.49 8.87 1.69
C ASN A 92 -2.41 9.96 1.52
N ASP A 93 -2.11 10.73 2.60
CA ASP A 93 -1.13 11.82 2.56
C ASP A 93 0.32 11.33 2.35
N SER A 94 0.66 10.16 2.88
CA SER A 94 1.98 9.55 2.67
C SER A 94 2.14 9.10 1.21
N TYR A 95 1.06 8.58 0.64
CA TYR A 95 1.03 8.08 -0.73
C TYR A 95 1.23 9.21 -1.75
N SER A 96 0.45 10.28 -1.64
CA SER A 96 0.59 11.45 -2.52
C SER A 96 1.96 12.10 -2.42
N SER A 97 2.56 12.12 -1.22
CA SER A 97 3.91 12.65 -1.01
C SER A 97 4.97 11.81 -1.72
N LEU A 98 4.86 10.48 -1.66
CA LEU A 98 5.77 9.58 -2.37
C LEU A 98 5.63 9.72 -3.88
N GLU A 99 4.43 9.89 -4.42
CA GLU A 99 4.23 10.12 -5.86
C GLU A 99 4.86 11.42 -6.34
N VAL A 100 4.70 12.51 -5.59
CA VAL A 100 5.35 13.80 -5.91
C VAL A 100 6.87 13.64 -5.90
N LEU A 101 7.42 12.93 -4.91
CA LEU A 101 8.85 12.63 -4.85
C LEU A 101 9.29 11.79 -6.05
N ILE A 102 8.59 10.70 -6.36
CA ILE A 102 8.89 9.84 -7.51
C ILE A 102 8.88 10.64 -8.82
N ARG A 103 7.86 11.48 -9.05
CA ARG A 103 7.77 12.34 -10.24
C ARG A 103 8.91 13.36 -10.30
N SER A 104 9.43 13.81 -9.16
CA SER A 104 10.57 14.74 -9.09
C SER A 104 11.94 14.10 -9.34
N LEU A 105 12.04 12.77 -9.20
CA LEU A 105 13.27 12.01 -9.41
C LEU A 105 13.49 11.64 -10.88
N ASP A 106 12.52 11.88 -11.76
CA ASP A 106 12.58 11.41 -13.14
C ASP A 106 13.49 12.27 -14.02
N SER A 107 14.32 11.59 -14.82
CA SER A 107 15.31 12.15 -15.73
C SER A 107 14.85 12.01 -17.18
N ASN A 108 13.68 12.54 -17.56
CA ASN A 108 13.12 12.67 -18.93
C ASN A 108 13.02 11.42 -19.85
N GLU A 109 13.76 10.34 -19.63
CA GLU A 109 13.96 9.23 -20.59
C GLU A 109 12.86 8.16 -20.46
N TYR A 110 12.15 8.09 -19.32
CA TYR A 110 11.09 7.09 -19.08
C TYR A 110 9.80 7.67 -18.45
N ASN A 111 9.60 9.00 -18.51
CA ASN A 111 8.45 9.73 -17.95
C ASN A 111 7.10 9.06 -18.25
N HIS A 112 6.89 8.54 -19.45
CA HIS A 112 5.64 7.89 -19.83
C HIS A 112 5.38 6.61 -19.03
N GLU A 113 6.38 5.74 -18.92
CA GLU A 113 6.21 4.46 -18.22
C GLU A 113 6.19 4.64 -16.70
N LEU A 114 6.88 5.66 -16.18
CA LEU A 114 6.74 6.03 -14.77
C LEU A 114 5.31 6.49 -14.46
N ASN A 115 4.74 7.37 -15.29
CA ASN A 115 3.35 7.81 -15.13
C ASN A 115 2.38 6.63 -15.19
N ASN A 116 2.54 5.71 -16.14
CA ASN A 116 1.71 4.51 -16.21
C ASN A 116 1.76 3.67 -14.92
N ILE A 117 2.94 3.56 -14.30
CA ILE A 117 3.09 2.83 -13.04
C ILE A 117 2.33 3.56 -11.93
N LEU A 118 2.50 4.87 -11.79
CA LEU A 118 1.81 5.69 -10.78
C LEU A 118 0.29 5.67 -10.98
N ASP A 119 -0.18 5.85 -12.20
CA ASP A 119 -1.62 5.87 -12.51
C ASP A 119 -2.27 4.50 -12.26
N THR A 120 -1.56 3.40 -12.57
CA THR A 120 -2.05 2.03 -12.25
C THR A 120 -2.18 1.82 -10.75
N ASN A 121 -1.22 2.35 -10.00
CA ASN A 121 -1.16 2.30 -8.55
C ASN A 121 -2.30 3.14 -7.93
N GLU A 122 -2.55 4.35 -8.44
CA GLU A 122 -3.68 5.18 -8.06
C GLU A 122 -5.03 4.51 -8.36
N ASN A 123 -5.19 3.96 -9.56
CA ASN A 123 -6.39 3.23 -9.97
C ASN A 123 -6.71 2.05 -9.03
N LEU A 124 -5.68 1.32 -8.58
CA LEU A 124 -5.84 0.25 -7.58
C LEU A 124 -6.39 0.78 -6.26
N GLN A 125 -5.89 1.93 -5.77
CA GLN A 125 -6.42 2.55 -4.55
C GLN A 125 -7.86 3.06 -4.73
N ILE A 126 -8.17 3.65 -5.89
CA ILE A 126 -9.53 4.08 -6.23
C ILE A 126 -10.49 2.90 -6.21
N MET A 127 -10.09 1.76 -6.77
CA MET A 127 -10.88 0.52 -6.74
C MET A 127 -11.16 0.07 -5.30
N ILE A 128 -10.14 0.07 -4.43
CA ILE A 128 -10.32 -0.33 -3.02
C ILE A 128 -11.24 0.64 -2.27
N TYR A 129 -11.12 1.94 -2.54
CA TYR A 129 -12.03 2.95 -1.98
C TYR A 129 -13.48 2.73 -2.46
N LYS A 130 -13.68 2.40 -3.73
CA LYS A 130 -15.01 2.08 -4.28
C LYS A 130 -15.57 0.78 -3.70
N LEU A 131 -14.75 -0.26 -3.52
CA LEU A 131 -15.14 -1.49 -2.82
C LEU A 131 -15.62 -1.19 -1.39
N ASN A 132 -14.91 -0.34 -0.66
CA ASN A 132 -15.33 0.07 0.68
C ASN A 132 -16.72 0.74 0.67
N ARG A 133 -16.95 1.68 -0.25
CA ARG A 133 -18.25 2.33 -0.43
C ARG A 133 -19.34 1.34 -0.82
N TYR A 134 -19.03 0.42 -1.72
CA TYR A 134 -19.92 -0.66 -2.13
C TYR A 134 -20.38 -1.47 -0.92
N PHE A 135 -19.45 -2.01 -0.13
CA PHE A 135 -19.80 -2.77 1.08
C PHE A 135 -20.56 -1.92 2.10
N PHE A 136 -20.22 -0.64 2.25
CA PHE A 136 -20.93 0.27 3.14
C PHE A 136 -22.41 0.42 2.78
N THR A 137 -22.71 0.60 1.49
CA THR A 137 -24.10 0.74 1.02
C THR A 137 -24.92 -0.53 1.23
N GLN A 138 -24.26 -1.69 1.14
CA GLN A 138 -24.90 -3.01 1.28
C GLN A 138 -24.81 -3.58 2.70
N ARG A 139 -24.23 -2.86 3.68
CA ARG A 139 -23.83 -3.40 4.99
C ARG A 139 -24.97 -4.06 5.80
N ASN A 140 -26.21 -3.65 5.56
CA ASN A 140 -27.38 -4.18 6.25
C ASN A 140 -27.99 -5.41 5.55
N ASN A 141 -27.51 -5.78 4.36
CA ASN A 141 -27.99 -6.96 3.65
C ASN A 141 -27.45 -8.23 4.31
N SER A 142 -28.26 -9.29 4.26
CA SER A 142 -27.88 -10.60 4.78
C SER A 142 -26.81 -11.31 3.95
N LYS A 143 -26.66 -10.93 2.67
CA LYS A 143 -25.71 -11.49 1.72
C LYS A 143 -25.16 -10.41 0.78
N LEU A 144 -24.01 -10.70 0.17
CA LEU A 144 -23.46 -9.86 -0.89
C LEU A 144 -24.39 -9.86 -2.13
N PRO A 145 -24.44 -8.75 -2.89
CA PRO A 145 -25.27 -8.67 -4.09
C PRO A 145 -24.84 -9.67 -5.19
N GLU A 146 -25.69 -9.89 -6.18
CA GLU A 146 -25.52 -10.97 -7.17
C GLU A 146 -24.27 -10.80 -8.05
N ASN A 147 -23.94 -9.55 -8.42
CA ASN A 147 -22.72 -9.18 -9.15
C ASN A 147 -21.42 -9.44 -8.35
N TRP A 148 -21.50 -9.68 -7.03
CA TRP A 148 -20.31 -9.96 -6.21
C TRP A 148 -19.51 -11.15 -6.71
N LYS A 149 -20.18 -12.19 -7.24
CA LYS A 149 -19.49 -13.36 -7.78
C LYS A 149 -18.55 -12.98 -8.91
N GLU A 150 -18.98 -12.07 -9.79
CA GLU A 150 -18.19 -11.59 -10.91
C GLU A 150 -17.06 -10.67 -10.43
N ILE A 151 -17.37 -9.74 -9.54
CA ILE A 151 -16.37 -8.86 -8.89
C ILE A 151 -15.26 -9.71 -8.25
N ASN A 152 -15.61 -10.73 -7.47
CA ASN A 152 -14.63 -11.59 -6.79
C ASN A 152 -13.70 -12.34 -7.76
N VAL A 153 -14.21 -12.75 -8.93
CA VAL A 153 -13.38 -13.38 -9.97
C VAL A 153 -12.37 -12.38 -10.54
N LEU A 154 -12.76 -11.13 -10.76
CA LEU A 154 -11.86 -10.08 -11.22
C LEU A 154 -10.82 -9.72 -10.15
N LEU A 155 -11.24 -9.57 -8.89
CA LEU A 155 -10.33 -9.28 -7.78
C LEU A 155 -9.24 -10.36 -7.64
N ARG A 156 -9.57 -11.64 -7.80
CA ARG A 156 -8.59 -12.74 -7.83
C ARG A 156 -7.57 -12.59 -8.94
N LYS A 157 -8.00 -12.21 -10.14
CA LYS A 157 -7.10 -11.98 -11.29
C LYS A 157 -6.17 -10.81 -11.03
N ILE A 158 -6.69 -9.71 -10.50
CA ILE A 158 -5.91 -8.53 -10.12
C ILE A 158 -4.89 -8.91 -9.05
N ASN A 159 -5.33 -9.60 -7.99
CA ASN A 159 -4.51 -10.01 -6.86
C ASN A 159 -3.29 -10.84 -7.30
N ALA A 160 -3.48 -11.79 -8.23
CA ALA A 160 -2.40 -12.60 -8.82
C ALA A 160 -1.37 -11.79 -9.63
N GLN A 161 -1.69 -10.56 -10.03
CA GLN A 161 -0.80 -9.66 -10.76
C GLN A 161 -0.14 -8.61 -9.85
N LEU A 162 -0.60 -8.46 -8.60
CA LEU A 162 -0.04 -7.50 -7.65
C LEU A 162 1.33 -7.92 -7.13
N THR A 163 1.50 -9.21 -6.81
CA THR A 163 2.75 -9.76 -6.28
C THR A 163 3.07 -11.11 -6.89
N SER A 164 4.29 -11.58 -6.69
CA SER A 164 4.78 -12.89 -7.15
C SER A 164 5.73 -13.49 -6.12
N ASN A 165 5.91 -14.81 -6.17
CA ASN A 165 6.88 -15.51 -5.32
C ASN A 165 8.34 -15.36 -5.80
N SER A 166 8.55 -14.70 -6.95
CA SER A 166 9.84 -14.48 -7.56
C SER A 166 10.04 -12.99 -7.84
N THR A 167 11.23 -12.50 -7.51
CA THR A 167 11.67 -11.12 -7.79
C THR A 167 11.95 -10.88 -9.27
N LYS A 168 11.87 -11.91 -10.12
CA LYS A 168 12.08 -11.80 -11.57
C LYS A 168 10.78 -11.64 -12.35
N ASP A 169 9.67 -12.08 -11.77
CA ASP A 169 8.36 -12.10 -12.43
C ASP A 169 7.80 -10.68 -12.55
N VAL A 170 7.08 -10.43 -13.65
CA VAL A 170 6.48 -9.11 -13.91
C VAL A 170 5.17 -8.98 -13.12
N SER A 171 5.29 -8.51 -11.88
CA SER A 171 4.18 -8.14 -10.99
C SER A 171 4.18 -6.64 -10.72
N LEU A 172 3.04 -6.07 -10.32
CA LEU A 172 2.97 -4.63 -10.02
C LEU A 172 3.96 -4.24 -8.92
N TYR A 173 4.12 -5.09 -7.90
CA TYR A 173 5.10 -4.89 -6.82
C TYR A 173 6.51 -4.75 -7.41
N ASN A 174 6.99 -5.73 -8.17
CA ASN A 174 8.35 -5.71 -8.73
C ASN A 174 8.55 -4.56 -9.73
N ILE A 175 7.53 -4.27 -10.57
CA ILE A 175 7.54 -3.11 -11.48
C ILE A 175 7.72 -1.82 -10.68
N THR A 176 7.03 -1.69 -9.55
CA THR A 176 7.05 -0.46 -8.75
C THR A 176 8.31 -0.35 -7.90
N SER A 177 8.85 -1.46 -7.40
CA SER A 177 10.11 -1.50 -6.64
C SER A 177 11.32 -1.22 -7.53
N TYR A 178 11.31 -1.70 -8.78
CA TYR A 178 12.44 -1.63 -9.72
C TYR A 178 12.02 -1.20 -11.14
N PRO A 179 11.43 0.00 -11.31
CA PRO A 179 10.81 0.42 -12.56
C PRO A 179 11.77 0.34 -13.75
N LYS A 180 13.01 0.82 -13.61
CA LYS A 180 14.02 0.80 -14.68
C LYS A 180 14.32 -0.60 -15.22
N GLU A 181 14.31 -1.62 -14.36
CA GLU A 181 14.53 -3.00 -14.78
C GLU A 181 13.30 -3.53 -15.54
N PHE A 182 12.11 -3.30 -14.99
CA PHE A 182 10.91 -3.98 -15.45
C PHE A 182 10.24 -3.33 -16.66
N VAL A 183 10.36 -2.02 -16.87
CA VAL A 183 9.76 -1.34 -18.05
C VAL A 183 10.34 -1.84 -19.38
N THR A 184 11.54 -2.43 -19.35
CA THR A 184 12.19 -2.99 -20.53
C THR A 184 11.78 -4.44 -20.84
N LYS A 185 11.09 -5.12 -19.91
CA LYS A 185 10.63 -6.50 -20.10
C LYS A 185 9.45 -6.55 -21.08
N SER A 186 9.43 -7.57 -21.93
CA SER A 186 8.42 -7.72 -22.98
C SER A 186 6.98 -7.80 -22.45
N GLU A 187 6.81 -8.30 -21.24
CA GLU A 187 5.55 -8.55 -20.57
C GLU A 187 5.00 -7.29 -19.89
N TYR A 188 5.82 -6.26 -19.66
CA TYR A 188 5.44 -5.05 -18.90
C TYR A 188 4.13 -4.43 -19.39
N LYS A 189 4.04 -4.14 -20.69
CA LYS A 189 2.86 -3.48 -21.28
C LYS A 189 1.60 -4.31 -21.13
N LEU A 190 1.72 -5.63 -21.30
CA LEU A 190 0.60 -6.55 -21.14
C LEU A 190 0.14 -6.62 -19.68
N THR A 191 1.07 -6.69 -18.73
CA THR A 191 0.75 -6.71 -17.29
C THR A 191 0.04 -5.43 -16.86
N ILE A 192 0.59 -4.26 -17.19
CA ILE A 192 -0.01 -2.96 -16.82
C ILE A 192 -1.38 -2.76 -17.47
N SER A 193 -1.51 -3.11 -18.76
CA SER A 193 -2.79 -3.00 -19.47
C SER A 193 -3.86 -3.96 -18.91
N SER A 194 -3.47 -5.21 -18.62
CA SER A 194 -4.36 -6.20 -18.01
C SER A 194 -4.83 -5.78 -16.62
N LEU A 195 -3.92 -5.24 -15.80
CA LEU A 195 -4.23 -4.74 -14.46
C LEU A 195 -5.25 -3.61 -14.51
N ASN A 196 -4.97 -2.57 -15.31
CA ASN A 196 -5.87 -1.42 -15.44
C ASN A 196 -7.24 -1.84 -15.98
N LYS A 197 -7.28 -2.74 -16.97
CA LYS A 197 -8.54 -3.28 -17.49
C LYS A 197 -9.35 -3.98 -16.39
N GLY A 198 -8.71 -4.86 -15.63
CA GLY A 198 -9.38 -5.56 -14.53
C GLY A 198 -9.89 -4.59 -13.45
N ILE A 199 -9.10 -3.58 -13.10
CA ILE A 199 -9.48 -2.52 -12.16
C ILE A 199 -10.71 -1.76 -12.65
N SER A 200 -10.71 -1.30 -13.90
CA SER A 200 -11.85 -0.59 -14.49
C SER A 200 -13.11 -1.46 -14.51
N GLU A 201 -13.01 -2.73 -14.91
CA GLU A 201 -14.15 -3.65 -14.93
C GLU A 201 -14.76 -3.85 -13.53
N VAL A 202 -13.93 -3.93 -12.48
CA VAL A 202 -14.42 -3.99 -11.09
C VAL A 202 -15.15 -2.71 -10.70
N ILE A 203 -14.58 -1.55 -11.04
CA ILE A 203 -15.18 -0.24 -10.76
C ILE A 203 -16.54 -0.11 -11.44
N ASP A 204 -16.63 -0.49 -12.72
CA ASP A 204 -17.87 -0.45 -13.48
C ASP A 204 -18.94 -1.37 -12.86
N LEU A 205 -18.57 -2.56 -12.41
CA LEU A 205 -19.51 -3.48 -11.74
C LEU A 205 -19.99 -2.98 -10.38
N ILE A 206 -19.21 -2.14 -9.70
CA ILE A 206 -19.54 -1.55 -8.40
C ILE A 206 -20.47 -0.33 -8.56
N ASP A 207 -20.24 0.47 -9.60
CA ASP A 207 -20.97 1.71 -9.83
C ASP A 207 -22.34 1.51 -10.52
N ASN A 208 -22.54 0.35 -11.17
CA ASN A 208 -23.81 -0.08 -11.79
C ASN A 208 -24.75 -0.77 -10.79
#